data_AF-A0A258RR88-F1
#
_entry.id   AF-A0A258RR88-F1
#
_cell.length_a   1.000
_cell.length_b   1.000
_cell.length_c   1.000
_cell.angle_alpha   90.00
_cell.angle_beta   90.00
_cell.angle_gamma   90.00
#
_symmetry.space_group_name_H-M   'P 1'
#
loop_
_entity.id
_entity.type
_entity.pdbx_description
1 polymer ?
#
loop_
_entity_poly.entity_id
_entity_poly.type
_entity_poly.pdbx_seq_one_letter_code
_entity_poly.pdbx_strand_id
1 'polypeptide(L)'
;MKIAIPLTLGTLLLAACVSVPEARPITRPAARQPVPLEHTAASFSARPVIAPRGLEGVIGKDINALKRQFGEPRLDVVEVYGRKLQFVGKPCILDAFLYPESRGGREVVTYVDARRSDGAAVDRAACVEALQRR
;
A
#
# COMPACT_ATOMS: atom_id res chain seq x y z
N MET A 1 -3.04 -47.40 -44.52
CA MET A 1 -4.07 -47.53 -43.46
C MET A 1 -4.13 -46.21 -42.71
N LYS A 2 -5.30 -45.57 -42.69
CA LYS A 2 -5.58 -44.27 -42.06
C LYS A 2 -6.08 -44.53 -40.64
N ILE A 3 -5.47 -43.91 -39.63
CA ILE A 3 -6.01 -43.91 -38.25
C ILE A 3 -6.28 -42.46 -37.89
N ALA A 4 -7.56 -42.14 -37.79
CA ALA A 4 -8.11 -40.89 -37.31
C ALA A 4 -8.32 -40.99 -35.79
N ILE A 5 -7.90 -39.98 -35.03
CA ILE A 5 -8.26 -39.82 -33.61
C ILE A 5 -8.92 -38.44 -33.50
N PRO A 6 -10.21 -38.36 -33.13
CA PRO A 6 -10.91 -37.09 -33.06
C PRO A 6 -10.60 -36.35 -31.75
N LEU A 7 -10.35 -35.05 -31.88
CA LEU A 7 -10.40 -34.05 -30.83
C LEU A 7 -11.83 -33.99 -30.26
N THR A 8 -12.01 -34.29 -28.96
CA THR A 8 -13.21 -33.90 -28.23
C THR A 8 -12.91 -32.65 -27.40
N LEU A 9 -13.29 -31.51 -27.97
CA LEU A 9 -13.29 -30.20 -27.34
C LEU A 9 -14.50 -30.14 -26.39
N GLY A 10 -14.27 -30.29 -25.09
CA GLY A 10 -15.30 -30.18 -24.06
C GLY A 10 -15.58 -28.72 -23.73
N THR A 11 -16.61 -28.14 -24.36
CA THR A 11 -17.08 -26.77 -24.08
C THR A 11 -17.96 -26.78 -22.82
N LEU A 12 -17.41 -26.41 -21.66
CA LEU A 12 -18.21 -26.12 -20.47
C LEU A 12 -18.91 -24.76 -20.64
N LEU A 13 -20.19 -24.79 -21.00
CA LEU A 13 -21.09 -23.63 -20.94
C LEU A 13 -21.70 -23.55 -19.53
N LEU A 14 -21.14 -22.71 -18.66
CA LEU A 14 -21.83 -22.28 -17.44
C LEU A 14 -22.79 -21.13 -17.78
N ALA A 15 -24.07 -21.47 -17.99
CA ALA A 15 -25.16 -20.49 -18.04
C ALA A 15 -25.66 -20.24 -16.61
N ALA A 16 -25.16 -19.18 -15.97
CA ALA A 16 -25.70 -18.68 -14.70
C ALA A 16 -26.73 -17.57 -15.00
N CYS A 17 -28.02 -17.91 -15.01
CA CYS A 17 -29.09 -16.93 -14.98
C CYS A 17 -29.21 -16.40 -13.55
N VAL A 18 -28.74 -15.18 -13.30
CA VAL A 18 -29.03 -14.46 -12.05
C VAL A 18 -30.19 -13.50 -12.31
N SER A 19 -31.33 -13.74 -11.65
CA SER A 19 -32.45 -12.82 -11.64
C SER A 19 -32.13 -11.66 -10.70
N VAL A 20 -32.19 -10.42 -11.20
CA VAL A 20 -32.04 -9.21 -10.38
C VAL A 20 -33.32 -9.04 -9.54
N PRO A 21 -33.24 -8.98 -8.20
CA PRO A 21 -34.41 -8.65 -7.39
C PRO A 21 -34.78 -7.17 -7.57
N GLU A 22 -36.06 -6.92 -7.84
CA GLU A 22 -36.66 -5.58 -7.90
C GLU A 22 -36.39 -4.84 -6.59
N ALA A 23 -35.80 -3.65 -6.66
CA ALA A 23 -35.44 -2.85 -5.50
C ALA A 23 -36.70 -2.33 -4.78
N ARG A 24 -36.91 -2.75 -3.52
CA ARG A 24 -37.91 -2.11 -2.65
C ARG A 24 -37.44 -0.69 -2.28
N PRO A 25 -38.32 0.31 -2.26
CA PRO A 25 -37.95 1.65 -1.80
C PRO A 25 -37.57 1.58 -0.32
N ILE A 26 -36.29 1.77 -0.04
CA ILE A 26 -35.75 1.82 1.32
C ILE A 26 -36.03 3.22 1.85
N THR A 27 -36.95 3.37 2.81
CA THR A 27 -37.09 4.61 3.57
C THR A 27 -35.78 4.85 4.30
N ARG A 28 -35.03 5.88 3.88
CA ARG A 28 -33.71 6.23 4.43
C ARG A 28 -33.89 6.59 5.92
N PRO A 29 -33.31 5.83 6.86
CA PRO A 29 -33.28 6.26 8.26
C PRO A 29 -32.55 7.61 8.34
N ALA A 30 -33.02 8.50 9.21
CA ALA A 30 -32.36 9.78 9.46
C ALA A 30 -30.87 9.53 9.72
N ALA A 31 -30.02 10.24 8.97
CA ALA A 31 -28.58 10.09 9.05
C ALA A 31 -28.12 10.32 10.50
N ARG A 32 -27.64 9.25 11.16
CA ARG A 32 -26.86 9.42 12.40
C ARG A 32 -25.62 10.21 12.00
N GLN A 33 -25.45 11.37 12.62
CA GLN A 33 -24.21 12.11 12.49
C GLN A 33 -23.06 11.19 12.96
N PRO A 34 -21.99 11.05 12.17
CA PRO A 34 -20.81 10.33 12.63
C PRO A 34 -20.28 11.06 13.86
N VAL A 35 -20.26 10.37 15.00
CA VAL A 35 -19.56 10.86 16.19
C VAL A 35 -18.08 10.93 15.81
N PRO A 36 -17.40 12.08 15.92
CA PRO A 36 -15.98 12.15 15.66
C PRO A 36 -15.27 11.15 16.58
N LEU A 37 -14.70 10.09 16.01
CA LEU A 37 -13.80 9.20 16.73
C LEU A 37 -12.48 9.97 16.90
N GLU A 38 -12.40 10.80 17.93
CA GLU A 38 -11.13 11.38 18.35
C GLU A 38 -10.28 10.26 18.96
N HIS A 39 -9.53 9.57 18.10
CA HIS A 39 -8.46 8.67 18.54
C HIS A 39 -7.34 9.54 19.13
N THR A 40 -7.48 9.89 20.40
CA THR A 40 -6.46 10.66 21.12
C THR A 40 -5.22 9.77 21.26
N ALA A 41 -4.15 10.13 20.58
CA ALA A 41 -2.93 9.35 20.59
C ALA A 41 -2.23 9.37 21.95
N ALA A 42 -1.90 8.18 22.46
CA ALA A 42 -0.94 8.04 23.54
C ALA A 42 0.42 8.61 23.10
N SER A 43 1.14 9.24 24.03
CA SER A 43 2.44 9.83 23.74
C SER A 43 3.51 8.76 23.60
N PHE A 44 4.12 8.65 22.41
CA PHE A 44 5.29 7.81 22.19
C PHE A 44 6.57 8.60 22.49
N SER A 45 7.51 7.95 23.17
CA SER A 45 8.88 8.47 23.29
C SER A 45 9.58 8.31 21.94
N ALA A 46 10.12 9.42 21.43
CA ALA A 46 10.93 9.44 20.22
C ALA A 46 12.18 8.57 20.40
N ARG A 47 12.21 7.38 19.78
CA ARG A 47 13.45 6.58 19.72
C ARG A 47 14.36 7.11 18.62
N PRO A 48 15.69 7.15 18.84
CA PRO A 48 16.63 7.48 17.78
C PRO A 48 16.44 6.53 16.59
N VAL A 49 16.22 7.10 15.40
CA VAL A 49 16.09 6.32 14.17
C VAL A 49 17.49 6.14 13.59
N ILE A 50 18.04 4.92 13.70
CA ILE A 50 19.34 4.57 13.10
C ILE A 50 19.06 4.00 11.72
N ALA A 51 19.57 4.64 10.68
CA ALA A 51 19.46 4.15 9.31
C ALA A 51 20.37 2.92 9.12
N PRO A 52 19.83 1.77 8.69
CA PRO A 52 20.66 0.69 8.17
C PRO A 52 21.43 1.16 6.92
N ARG A 53 22.56 0.50 6.65
CA ARG A 53 23.38 0.80 5.46
C ARG A 53 22.52 0.82 4.18
N GLY A 54 22.71 1.84 3.35
CA GLY A 54 22.01 2.00 2.07
C GLY A 54 20.60 2.57 2.20
N LEU A 55 20.13 2.89 3.40
CA LEU A 55 18.81 3.48 3.65
C LEU A 55 18.89 4.90 4.24
N GLU A 56 20.07 5.49 4.33
CA GLU A 56 20.33 6.84 4.85
C GLU A 56 19.59 7.93 4.05
N GLY A 57 19.34 7.66 2.77
CA GLY A 57 18.56 8.53 1.90
C GLY A 57 17.07 8.55 2.20
N VAL A 58 16.53 7.60 2.98
CA VAL A 58 15.08 7.40 3.17
C VAL A 58 14.70 7.43 4.64
N ILE A 59 15.46 6.75 5.50
CA ILE A 59 15.21 6.70 6.94
C ILE A 59 15.40 8.11 7.54
N GLY A 60 14.44 8.53 8.37
CA GLY A 60 14.40 9.86 8.97
C GLY A 60 13.92 10.98 8.02
N LYS A 61 13.61 10.67 6.76
CA LYS A 61 13.05 11.65 5.82
C LYS A 61 11.56 11.82 6.00
N ASP A 62 11.04 13.00 5.70
CA ASP A 62 9.61 13.28 5.70
C ASP A 62 8.97 13.01 4.33
N ILE A 63 7.64 13.14 4.27
CA ILE A 63 6.82 12.94 3.07
C ILE A 63 7.34 13.75 1.89
N ASN A 64 7.65 15.03 2.10
CA ASN A 64 8.08 15.93 1.03
C ASN A 64 9.43 15.53 0.47
N ALA A 65 10.36 15.08 1.33
CA ALA A 65 11.63 14.54 0.88
C ALA A 65 11.46 13.27 0.04
N LEU A 66 10.60 12.34 0.46
CA LEU A 66 10.31 11.13 -0.33
C LEU A 66 9.67 11.47 -1.68
N LYS A 67 8.74 12.44 -1.71
CA LYS A 67 8.11 12.89 -2.96
C LYS A 67 9.12 13.54 -3.91
N ARG A 68 10.06 14.34 -3.41
CA ARG A 68 11.13 14.89 -4.24
C ARG A 68 12.05 13.80 -4.81
N GLN A 69 12.27 12.72 -4.05
CA GLN A 69 13.19 11.65 -4.42
C GLN A 69 12.57 10.61 -5.34
N PHE A 70 11.30 10.28 -5.14
CA PHE A 70 10.61 9.18 -5.81
C PHE A 70 9.39 9.62 -6.62
N GLY A 71 9.02 10.90 -6.61
CA GLY A 71 7.77 11.40 -7.19
C GLY A 71 6.55 11.12 -6.31
N GLU A 72 5.35 11.25 -6.87
CA GLU A 72 4.12 10.97 -6.11
C GLU A 72 3.99 9.46 -5.78
N PRO A 73 3.61 9.12 -4.54
CA PRO A 73 3.38 7.73 -4.16
C PRO A 73 2.11 7.19 -4.84
N ARG A 74 2.11 5.90 -5.14
CA ARG A 74 0.93 5.19 -5.62
C ARG A 74 -0.15 5.05 -4.54
N LEU A 75 0.27 4.91 -3.28
CA LEU A 75 -0.63 4.87 -2.12
C LEU A 75 -0.10 5.81 -1.04
N ASP A 76 -0.99 6.60 -0.45
CA ASP A 76 -0.76 7.40 0.75
C ASP A 76 -1.91 7.06 1.72
N VAL A 77 -1.59 6.31 2.78
CA VAL A 77 -2.54 5.84 3.77
C VAL A 77 -2.23 6.49 5.10
N VAL A 78 -3.17 7.26 5.63
CA VAL A 78 -3.10 7.84 6.96
C VAL A 78 -3.65 6.84 7.97
N GLU A 79 -2.83 6.49 8.95
CA GLU A 79 -3.15 5.62 10.08
C GLU A 79 -3.34 6.46 11.34
N VAL A 80 -3.83 5.84 12.42
CA VAL A 80 -4.06 6.55 13.69
C VAL A 80 -2.79 7.20 14.27
N TYR A 81 -1.63 6.55 14.10
CA TYR A 81 -0.35 7.01 14.67
C TYR A 81 0.75 7.22 13.65
N GLY A 82 0.43 7.22 12.36
CA GLY A 82 1.44 7.36 11.33
C GLY A 82 0.85 7.34 9.95
N ARG A 83 1.72 7.08 8.99
CA ARG A 83 1.37 7.10 7.58
C ARG A 83 2.17 6.06 6.82
N LYS A 84 1.54 5.47 5.82
CA LYS A 84 2.20 4.57 4.88
C LYS A 84 2.19 5.18 3.49
N LEU A 85 3.37 5.33 2.89
CA LEU A 85 3.52 5.67 1.48
C LEU A 85 3.99 4.44 0.70
N GLN A 86 3.45 4.23 -0.50
CA GLN A 86 3.92 3.19 -1.42
C GLN A 86 4.45 3.80 -2.71
N PHE A 87 5.66 3.42 -3.10
CA PHE A 87 6.26 3.75 -4.38
C PHE A 87 6.43 2.48 -5.21
N VAL A 88 6.19 2.57 -6.52
CA VAL A 88 6.25 1.41 -7.41
C VAL A 88 7.21 1.70 -8.55
N GLY A 89 8.19 0.84 -8.73
CA GLY A 89 9.07 0.78 -9.88
C GLY A 89 8.90 -0.56 -10.60
N LYS A 90 9.50 -0.66 -11.80
CA LYS A 90 9.55 -1.95 -12.53
C LYS A 90 10.17 -3.10 -11.71
N PRO A 91 11.29 -2.91 -10.97
CA PRO A 91 11.92 -4.01 -10.28
C PRO A 91 11.33 -4.32 -8.89
N CYS A 92 10.67 -3.34 -8.25
CA CYS A 92 10.19 -3.50 -6.88
C CYS A 92 9.11 -2.47 -6.49
N ILE A 93 8.45 -2.74 -5.38
CA ILE A 93 7.54 -1.89 -4.63
C ILE A 93 8.21 -1.57 -3.29
N LEU A 94 8.27 -0.28 -2.94
CA LEU A 94 8.77 0.21 -1.65
C LEU A 94 7.60 0.73 -0.83
N ASP A 95 7.39 0.16 0.36
CA ASP A 95 6.49 0.73 1.36
C ASP A 95 7.33 1.47 2.41
N ALA A 96 7.07 2.77 2.60
CA ALA A 96 7.68 3.59 3.63
C ALA A 96 6.68 3.87 4.75
N PHE A 97 7.09 3.59 5.99
CA PHE A 97 6.26 3.77 7.18
C PHE A 97 6.79 4.96 7.98
N LEU A 98 5.95 5.99 8.08
CA LEU A 98 6.27 7.25 8.74
C LEU A 98 5.54 7.33 10.07
N TYR A 99 6.26 7.79 11.08
CA TYR A 99 5.73 8.05 12.41
C TYR A 99 6.22 9.41 12.90
N PRO A 100 5.49 10.09 13.79
CA PRO A 100 5.93 11.36 14.38
C PRO A 100 7.29 11.21 15.07
N GLU A 101 8.22 12.12 14.77
CA GLU A 101 9.54 12.16 15.41
C GLU A 101 9.48 12.58 16.88
N SER A 102 8.37 13.19 17.30
CA SER A 102 8.04 13.56 18.68
C SER A 102 6.53 13.80 18.78
N ARG A 103 5.99 14.09 19.98
CA ARG A 103 4.55 14.35 20.15
C ARG A 103 4.13 15.55 19.27
N GLY A 104 3.29 15.29 18.26
CA GLY A 104 2.85 16.31 17.30
C GLY A 104 3.96 16.80 16.35
N GLY A 105 5.12 16.14 16.35
CA GLY A 105 6.22 16.41 15.44
C GLY A 105 5.95 15.91 14.03
N ARG A 106 6.88 16.17 13.11
CA ARG A 106 6.75 15.75 11.71
C ARG A 106 6.81 14.23 11.61
N GLU A 107 6.04 13.67 10.68
CA GLU A 107 6.11 12.26 10.32
C GLU A 107 7.38 11.99 9.52
N VAL A 108 8.25 11.13 10.04
CA VAL A 108 9.50 10.71 9.41
C VAL A 108 9.53 9.21 9.23
N VAL A 109 10.20 8.73 8.17
CA VAL A 109 10.33 7.29 7.93
C VAL A 109 11.11 6.63 9.06
N THR A 110 10.51 5.67 9.73
CA THR A 110 11.20 4.85 10.74
C THR A 110 11.52 3.45 10.21
N TYR A 111 10.78 3.00 9.18
CA TYR A 111 10.95 1.70 8.58
C TYR A 111 10.56 1.70 7.11
N VAL A 112 11.18 0.82 6.33
CA VAL A 112 10.79 0.52 4.95
C VAL A 112 10.75 -0.98 4.72
N ASP A 113 9.80 -1.41 3.90
CA ASP A 113 9.72 -2.75 3.33
C ASP A 113 9.87 -2.68 1.81
N ALA A 114 10.44 -3.72 1.22
CA ALA A 114 10.63 -3.81 -0.23
C ALA A 114 10.28 -5.21 -0.74
N ARG A 115 9.48 -5.24 -1.80
CA ARG A 115 9.04 -6.50 -2.42
C ARG A 115 8.85 -6.39 -3.91
N ARG A 116 8.77 -7.53 -4.58
CA ARG A 116 8.27 -7.66 -5.95
C ARG A 116 6.74 -7.63 -6.00
N SER A 117 6.19 -7.54 -7.21
CA SER A 117 4.74 -7.57 -7.45
C SER A 117 4.07 -8.88 -7.04
N ASP A 118 4.81 -9.99 -6.99
CA ASP A 118 4.36 -11.30 -6.50
C ASP A 118 4.45 -11.45 -4.98
N GLY A 119 4.89 -10.39 -4.27
CA GLY A 119 5.01 -10.38 -2.82
C GLY A 119 6.36 -10.87 -2.29
N ALA A 120 7.25 -11.39 -3.13
CA ALA A 120 8.57 -11.84 -2.68
C ALA A 120 9.40 -10.66 -2.16
N ALA A 121 9.99 -10.82 -0.96
CA ALA A 121 10.87 -9.82 -0.38
C ALA A 121 12.12 -9.59 -1.27
N VAL A 122 12.55 -8.35 -1.35
CA VAL A 122 13.80 -7.96 -2.05
C VAL A 122 14.66 -7.09 -1.16
N ASP A 123 15.92 -6.91 -1.54
CA ASP A 123 16.80 -6.00 -0.82
C ASP A 123 16.26 -4.56 -0.85
N ARG A 124 16.21 -3.93 0.33
CA ARG A 124 15.59 -2.62 0.53
C ARG A 124 16.43 -1.50 -0.07
N ALA A 125 17.75 -1.57 0.10
CA ALA A 125 18.66 -0.55 -0.44
C ALA A 125 18.66 -0.59 -1.98
N ALA A 126 18.73 -1.78 -2.57
CA ALA A 126 18.62 -1.96 -4.00
C ALA A 126 17.29 -1.44 -4.56
N CYS A 127 16.17 -1.67 -3.84
CA CYS A 127 14.88 -1.13 -4.26
C CYS A 127 14.84 0.41 -4.22
N VAL A 128 15.39 1.01 -3.17
CA VAL A 128 15.54 2.47 -3.05
C VAL A 128 16.37 3.04 -4.21
N GLU A 129 17.53 2.45 -4.51
CA GLU A 129 18.37 2.87 -5.63
C GLU A 129 17.66 2.74 -6.98
N ALA A 130 16.93 1.64 -7.18
CA ALA A 130 16.19 1.40 -8.41
C ALA A 130 15.07 2.43 -8.62
N LEU A 131 14.37 2.84 -7.54
CA LEU A 131 13.34 3.87 -7.61
C LEU A 131 13.90 5.25 -7.94
N GLN A 132 15.11 5.57 -7.48
CA GLN A 132 15.78 6.85 -7.78
C GLN A 132 16.16 7.00 -9.26
N ARG A 133 16.32 5.90 -9.97
CA ARG A 133 16.79 5.88 -11.38
C ARG A 133 15.65 5.81 -12.40
N ARG A 134 14.39 5.85 -11.98
CA ARG A 134 13.23 5.64 -12.87
C ARG A 134 12.94 6.83 -13.78
#